data_AF-A0A7C8ACQ3-F1
#
_entry.id   AF-A0A7C8ACQ3-F1
#
_cell.length_a   1.000
_cell.length_b   1.000
_cell.length_c   1.000
_cell.angle_alpha   90.00
_cell.angle_beta   90.00
_cell.angle_gamma   90.00
#
_symmetry.space_group_name_H-M   'P 1'
#
loop_
_entity.id
_entity.type
_entity.pdbx_description
1 polymer ?
#
loop_
_entity_poly.entity_id
_entity_poly.type
_entity_poly.pdbx_seq_one_letter_code
_entity_poly.pdbx_strand_id
1 'polypeptide(L)'
;MGARKSGWKPIELGGLKMTSLQDRQSKVSVADFAHPAAHQSSFRQFMDSLPSILAAEDLRKTTHAICEAVRNEKTVILGMGAHPIKVGLNPIIIYAIERGLLSGIAMNGAGIIHDVEIALAGKTSEDVAAHLGSGEFGMARETAEFIHRAVFKAYSERTEGLGKAVGEALLLE
;
A
#
# COMPACT_ATOMS: atom_id res chain seq x y z
N MET A 1 10.00 50.27 18.35
CA MET A 1 10.59 48.95 18.62
C MET A 1 11.70 48.71 17.61
N GLY A 2 12.97 48.74 18.05
CA GLY A 2 14.13 48.53 17.17
C GLY A 2 14.31 47.06 16.81
N ALA A 3 14.53 46.76 15.54
CA ALA A 3 14.77 45.40 15.05
C ALA A 3 15.99 44.77 15.76
N ARG A 4 15.85 43.53 16.27
CA ARG A 4 16.97 42.76 16.83
C ARG A 4 18.02 42.55 15.74
N LYS A 5 19.23 43.07 15.94
CA LYS A 5 20.38 42.76 15.08
C LYS A 5 20.77 41.29 15.29
N SER A 6 20.63 40.48 14.25
CA SER A 6 21.09 39.09 14.26
C SER A 6 22.63 39.08 14.30
N GLY A 7 23.22 38.29 15.21
CA GLY A 7 24.69 38.15 15.35
C GLY A 7 25.33 37.22 14.31
N TRP A 8 24.58 36.86 13.27
CA TRP A 8 25.01 35.91 12.26
C TRP A 8 25.75 36.66 11.14
N LYS A 9 26.99 36.24 10.85
CA LYS A 9 27.73 36.73 9.67
C LYS A 9 27.17 36.05 8.42
N PRO A 10 26.90 36.80 7.33
CA PRO A 10 26.55 36.21 6.03
C PRO A 10 27.62 35.22 5.56
N ILE A 11 27.20 34.16 4.86
CA ILE A 11 28.10 33.18 4.26
C ILE A 11 28.91 33.85 3.13
N GLU A 12 30.22 33.61 3.07
CA GLU A 12 31.10 34.07 2.00
C GLU A 12 30.82 33.32 0.69
N LEU A 13 30.40 34.03 -0.36
CA LEU A 13 29.99 33.44 -1.64
C LEU A 13 31.00 33.62 -2.79
N GLY A 14 32.12 34.34 -2.55
CA GLY A 14 33.08 34.71 -3.61
C GLY A 14 33.79 33.53 -4.31
N GLY A 15 33.77 32.35 -3.72
CA GLY A 15 34.33 31.11 -4.31
C GLY A 15 33.35 30.31 -5.16
N LEU A 16 32.08 30.72 -5.26
CA LEU A 16 31.07 29.99 -6.03
C LEU A 16 31.30 30.13 -7.53
N LYS A 17 31.37 29.00 -8.23
CA LYS A 17 31.39 28.94 -9.69
C LYS A 17 29.99 28.62 -10.20
N MET A 18 29.40 29.58 -10.91
CA MET A 18 28.11 29.39 -11.55
C MET A 18 28.29 28.71 -12.92
N THR A 19 27.37 27.84 -13.29
CA THR A 19 27.35 27.15 -14.60
C THR A 19 26.09 27.53 -15.37
N SER A 20 26.16 27.49 -16.70
CA SER A 20 24.99 27.70 -17.56
C SER A 20 24.01 26.54 -17.47
N LEU A 21 22.71 26.83 -17.57
CA LEU A 21 21.68 25.80 -17.71
C LEU A 21 21.80 25.07 -19.06
N GLN A 22 22.29 25.77 -20.08
CA GLN A 22 22.40 25.27 -21.45
C GLN A 22 23.53 24.24 -21.60
N ASP A 23 24.54 24.29 -20.72
CA ASP A 23 25.75 23.47 -20.82
C ASP A 23 25.63 22.15 -20.03
N ARG A 24 24.65 22.04 -19.13
CA ARG A 24 24.44 20.84 -18.31
C ARG A 24 23.41 19.90 -18.94
N GLN A 25 23.61 18.60 -18.80
CA GLN A 25 22.61 17.61 -19.18
C GLN A 25 21.39 17.70 -18.24
N SER A 26 20.20 17.76 -18.84
CA SER A 26 18.92 17.72 -18.12
C SER A 26 18.20 16.40 -18.39
N LYS A 27 17.53 15.85 -17.37
CA LYS A 27 16.81 14.56 -17.45
C LYS A 27 15.38 14.69 -18.00
N VAL A 28 14.85 15.90 -18.05
CA VAL A 28 13.45 16.19 -18.37
C VAL A 28 13.41 17.39 -19.32
N SER A 29 12.53 17.32 -20.30
CA SER A 29 12.25 18.33 -21.30
C SER A 29 10.74 18.62 -21.36
N VAL A 30 10.35 19.65 -22.12
CA VAL A 30 8.94 19.95 -22.36
C VAL A 30 8.20 18.80 -23.06
N ALA A 31 8.92 17.94 -23.78
CA ALA A 31 8.35 16.75 -24.42
C ALA A 31 7.89 15.69 -23.40
N ASP A 32 8.40 15.74 -22.17
CA ASP A 32 8.05 14.81 -21.09
C ASP A 32 6.86 15.31 -20.26
N PHE A 33 6.32 16.49 -20.57
CA PHE A 33 5.27 17.11 -19.78
C PHE A 33 3.94 16.39 -19.96
N ALA A 34 3.17 16.36 -18.87
CA ALA A 34 1.80 15.89 -18.88
C ALA A 34 0.91 16.79 -19.75
N HIS A 35 -0.22 16.25 -20.18
CA HIS A 35 -1.27 17.03 -20.81
C HIS A 35 -2.49 17.15 -19.88
N PRO A 36 -3.19 18.29 -19.87
CA PRO A 36 -4.45 18.41 -19.14
C PRO A 36 -5.47 17.39 -19.66
N ALA A 37 -6.03 16.57 -18.77
CA ALA A 37 -7.16 15.73 -19.12
C ALA A 37 -8.42 16.60 -19.31
N ALA A 38 -9.15 16.38 -20.40
CA ALA A 38 -10.39 17.11 -20.67
C ALA A 38 -11.48 16.78 -19.63
N HIS A 39 -12.44 17.68 -19.47
CA HIS A 39 -13.65 17.37 -18.70
C HIS A 39 -14.34 16.14 -19.32
N GLN A 40 -14.80 15.21 -18.48
CA GLN A 40 -15.39 13.91 -18.90
C GLN A 40 -14.42 12.95 -19.63
N SER A 41 -13.11 13.08 -19.42
CA SER A 41 -12.14 12.07 -19.90
C SER A 41 -12.47 10.68 -19.36
N SER A 42 -12.34 9.67 -20.20
CA SER A 42 -12.28 8.28 -19.75
C SER A 42 -11.04 8.05 -18.87
N PHE A 43 -11.07 7.02 -18.02
CA PHE A 43 -9.91 6.68 -17.20
C PHE A 43 -8.66 6.36 -18.04
N ARG A 44 -8.82 5.77 -19.22
CA ARG A 44 -7.72 5.55 -20.18
C ARG A 44 -7.11 6.88 -20.62
N GLN A 45 -7.93 7.85 -21.03
CA GLN A 45 -7.44 9.16 -21.44
C GLN A 45 -6.75 9.91 -20.29
N PHE A 46 -7.24 9.78 -19.06
CA PHE A 46 -6.56 10.29 -17.87
C PHE A 46 -5.19 9.62 -17.69
N MET A 47 -5.12 8.29 -17.74
CA MET A 47 -3.86 7.56 -17.65
C MET A 47 -2.89 8.00 -18.73
N ASP A 48 -3.36 8.16 -19.98
CA ASP A 48 -2.57 8.60 -21.13
C ASP A 48 -2.08 10.05 -21.01
N SER A 49 -2.77 10.90 -20.23
CA SER A 49 -2.38 12.29 -20.02
C SER A 49 -1.26 12.48 -18.99
N LEU A 50 -0.96 11.46 -18.18
CA LEU A 50 0.14 11.48 -17.21
C LEU A 50 1.51 11.50 -17.91
N PRO A 51 2.53 12.16 -17.34
CA PRO A 51 3.85 12.21 -17.94
C PRO A 51 4.51 10.83 -17.89
N SER A 52 5.42 10.52 -18.81
CA SER A 52 6.11 9.23 -18.84
C SER A 52 7.44 9.27 -18.08
N ILE A 53 7.41 9.80 -16.85
CA ILE A 53 8.59 9.92 -15.98
C ILE A 53 8.25 9.55 -14.54
N LEU A 54 9.25 9.09 -13.78
CA LEU A 54 9.17 8.81 -12.34
C LEU A 54 7.96 7.90 -12.01
N ALA A 55 7.20 8.22 -10.96
CA ALA A 55 6.11 7.41 -10.48
C ALA A 55 5.01 7.14 -11.53
N ALA A 56 4.79 8.06 -12.48
CA ALA A 56 3.82 7.85 -13.55
C ALA A 56 4.32 6.81 -14.56
N GLU A 57 5.62 6.79 -14.85
CA GLU A 57 6.26 5.75 -15.64
C GLU A 57 6.23 4.39 -14.92
N ASP A 58 6.57 4.37 -13.62
CA ASP A 58 6.51 3.16 -12.79
C ASP A 58 5.10 2.57 -12.74
N LEU A 59 4.08 3.41 -12.59
CA LEU A 59 2.67 3.01 -12.61
C LEU A 59 2.31 2.36 -13.95
N ARG A 60 2.70 2.98 -15.07
CA ARG A 60 2.43 2.44 -16.42
C ARG A 60 3.13 1.09 -16.62
N LYS A 61 4.43 1.01 -16.32
CA LYS A 61 5.22 -0.22 -16.46
C LYS A 61 4.67 -1.35 -15.60
N THR A 62 4.36 -1.06 -14.34
CA THR A 62 3.79 -2.05 -13.41
C THR A 62 2.42 -2.53 -13.89
N THR A 63 1.54 -1.61 -14.29
CA THR A 63 0.21 -1.95 -14.81
C THR A 63 0.31 -2.82 -16.07
N HIS A 64 1.22 -2.46 -16.98
CA HIS A 64 1.45 -3.21 -18.21
C HIS A 64 1.96 -4.62 -17.91
N ALA A 65 2.97 -4.75 -17.06
CA ALA A 65 3.54 -6.05 -16.67
C ALA A 65 2.49 -6.96 -16.02
N ILE A 66 1.65 -6.43 -15.12
CA ILE A 66 0.54 -7.20 -14.52
C ILE A 66 -0.46 -7.63 -15.60
N CYS A 67 -0.87 -6.71 -16.48
CA CYS A 67 -1.80 -7.01 -17.57
C CYS A 67 -1.26 -8.10 -18.52
N GLU A 68 0.02 -8.05 -18.88
CA GLU A 68 0.67 -9.07 -19.69
C GLU A 68 0.77 -10.41 -18.95
N ALA A 69 1.11 -10.41 -17.66
CA ALA A 69 1.13 -11.62 -16.86
C ALA A 69 -0.24 -12.30 -16.83
N VAL A 70 -1.30 -11.53 -16.57
CA VAL A 70 -2.69 -12.04 -16.56
C VAL A 70 -3.11 -12.58 -17.93
N ARG A 71 -2.85 -11.82 -19.02
CA ARG A 71 -3.21 -12.27 -20.39
C ARG A 71 -2.48 -13.53 -20.83
N ASN A 72 -1.26 -13.73 -20.32
CA ASN A 72 -0.44 -14.91 -20.60
C ASN A 72 -0.59 -16.01 -19.55
N GLU A 73 -1.66 -15.96 -18.75
CA GLU A 73 -2.01 -16.96 -17.72
C GLU A 73 -0.87 -17.23 -16.73
N LYS A 74 -0.14 -16.19 -16.34
CA LYS A 74 0.94 -16.26 -15.35
C LYS A 74 0.42 -15.98 -13.96
N THR A 75 1.08 -16.57 -12.96
CA THR A 75 0.78 -16.32 -11.55
C THR A 75 1.10 -14.87 -11.18
N VAL A 76 0.14 -14.18 -10.57
CA VAL A 76 0.31 -12.84 -10.01
C VAL A 76 0.04 -12.88 -8.51
N ILE A 77 1.05 -12.63 -7.68
CA ILE A 77 0.94 -12.63 -6.23
C ILE A 77 1.05 -11.19 -5.71
N LEU A 78 0.06 -10.76 -4.93
CA LEU A 78 0.14 -9.48 -4.21
C LEU A 78 0.89 -9.69 -2.90
N GLY A 79 2.12 -9.18 -2.82
CA GLY A 79 2.87 -9.04 -1.57
C GLY A 79 2.51 -7.73 -0.87
N MET A 80 2.02 -7.79 0.37
CA MET A 80 1.61 -6.60 1.11
C MET A 80 1.79 -6.74 2.63
N GLY A 81 1.86 -5.61 3.34
CA GLY A 81 1.64 -5.60 4.79
C GLY A 81 0.15 -5.66 5.13
N ALA A 82 -0.20 -5.42 6.38
CA ALA A 82 -1.59 -5.44 6.84
C ALA A 82 -2.39 -4.15 6.52
N HIS A 83 -1.71 -3.08 6.09
CA HIS A 83 -2.31 -1.76 5.87
C HIS A 83 -3.45 -1.73 4.84
N PRO A 84 -3.36 -2.42 3.69
CA PRO A 84 -4.48 -2.49 2.75
C PRO A 84 -5.77 -3.01 3.39
N ILE A 85 -5.68 -4.02 4.27
CA ILE A 85 -6.83 -4.53 5.03
C ILE A 85 -7.32 -3.49 6.03
N LYS A 86 -6.40 -2.96 6.84
CA LYS A 86 -6.67 -1.93 7.86
C LYS A 86 -7.44 -0.72 7.32
N VAL A 87 -7.10 -0.27 6.11
CA VAL A 87 -7.71 0.93 5.49
C VAL A 87 -8.88 0.61 4.55
N GLY A 88 -9.37 -0.63 4.56
CA GLY A 88 -10.60 -1.02 3.89
C GLY A 88 -10.48 -1.34 2.40
N LEU A 89 -9.28 -1.69 1.90
CA LEU A 89 -9.10 -2.12 0.50
C LEU A 89 -9.54 -3.57 0.26
N ASN A 90 -10.07 -4.27 1.27
CA ASN A 90 -10.54 -5.66 1.17
C ASN A 90 -11.47 -5.89 -0.03
N PRO A 91 -12.52 -5.08 -0.30
CA PRO A 91 -13.41 -5.31 -1.43
C PRO A 91 -12.70 -5.25 -2.78
N ILE A 92 -11.66 -4.40 -2.91
CA ILE A 92 -10.88 -4.27 -4.15
C ILE A 92 -9.95 -5.46 -4.34
N ILE A 93 -9.33 -5.94 -3.26
CA ILE A 93 -8.48 -7.15 -3.28
C ILE A 93 -9.31 -8.38 -3.61
N ILE A 94 -10.46 -8.55 -2.97
CA ILE A 94 -11.42 -9.64 -3.24
C ILE A 94 -11.87 -9.58 -4.70
N TYR A 95 -12.28 -8.41 -5.19
CA TYR A 95 -12.65 -8.23 -6.59
C TYR A 95 -11.52 -8.65 -7.54
N ALA A 96 -10.26 -8.30 -7.23
CA ALA A 96 -9.12 -8.69 -8.05
C ALA A 96 -8.86 -10.20 -8.04
N ILE A 97 -9.06 -10.88 -6.91
CA ILE A 97 -8.97 -12.35 -6.81
C ILE A 97 -10.10 -13.02 -7.61
N GLU A 98 -11.35 -12.60 -7.41
CA GLU A 98 -12.53 -13.16 -8.10
C GLU A 98 -12.47 -13.01 -9.62
N ARG A 99 -11.81 -11.94 -10.10
CA ARG A 99 -11.62 -11.67 -11.53
C ARG A 99 -10.37 -12.34 -12.11
N GLY A 100 -9.63 -13.11 -11.32
CA GLY A 100 -8.40 -13.79 -11.74
C GLY A 100 -7.23 -12.83 -12.01
N LEU A 101 -7.30 -11.59 -11.53
CA LEU A 101 -6.19 -10.63 -11.63
C LEU A 101 -5.08 -10.94 -10.63
N LEU A 102 -5.45 -11.50 -9.47
CA LEU A 102 -4.54 -12.00 -8.45
C LEU A 102 -4.73 -13.51 -8.27
N SER A 103 -3.64 -14.25 -8.32
CA SER A 103 -3.62 -15.69 -8.05
C SER A 103 -3.44 -16.01 -6.56
N GLY A 104 -2.95 -15.06 -5.78
CA GLY A 104 -2.75 -15.21 -4.35
C GLY A 104 -2.26 -13.94 -3.67
N ILE A 105 -2.24 -13.98 -2.33
CA ILE A 105 -1.80 -12.90 -1.46
C ILE A 105 -0.72 -13.41 -0.51
N ALA A 106 0.30 -12.60 -0.26
CA ALA A 106 1.33 -12.86 0.71
C ALA A 106 1.43 -11.66 1.66
N MET A 107 1.25 -11.89 2.96
CA MET A 107 1.25 -10.82 3.95
C MET A 107 1.85 -11.22 5.29
N ASN A 108 2.16 -10.22 6.10
CA ASN A 108 2.63 -10.43 7.48
C ASN A 108 1.47 -10.79 8.42
N GLY A 109 1.82 -11.23 9.64
CA GLY A 109 0.86 -11.70 10.64
C GLY A 109 -0.11 -10.64 11.17
N ALA A 110 0.06 -9.35 10.86
CA ALA A 110 -0.94 -8.35 11.23
C ALA A 110 -2.16 -8.35 10.29
N GLY A 111 -2.04 -8.94 9.10
CA GLY A 111 -3.14 -9.01 8.14
C GLY A 111 -4.32 -9.82 8.67
N ILE A 112 -4.04 -11.00 9.22
CA ILE A 112 -5.05 -11.89 9.80
C ILE A 112 -5.74 -11.27 11.03
N ILE A 113 -5.02 -10.45 11.80
CA ILE A 113 -5.55 -9.72 12.95
C ILE A 113 -6.61 -8.72 12.47
N HIS A 114 -6.25 -7.85 11.52
CA HIS A 114 -7.19 -6.85 10.99
C HIS A 114 -8.38 -7.48 10.29
N ASP A 115 -8.17 -8.57 9.55
CA ASP A 115 -9.25 -9.27 8.85
C ASP A 115 -10.26 -9.89 9.84
N VAL A 116 -9.77 -10.58 10.88
CA VAL A 116 -10.62 -11.15 11.94
C VAL A 116 -11.39 -10.06 12.70
N GLU A 117 -10.73 -8.95 13.06
CA GLU A 117 -11.40 -7.85 13.76
C GLU A 117 -12.50 -7.19 12.91
N ILE A 118 -12.24 -6.98 11.62
CA ILE A 118 -13.25 -6.46 10.69
C ILE A 118 -14.41 -7.45 10.56
N ALA A 119 -14.12 -8.75 10.41
CA ALA A 119 -15.16 -9.76 10.25
C ALA A 119 -16.04 -9.89 11.52
N LEU A 120 -15.45 -9.87 12.71
CA LEU A 120 -16.17 -10.03 13.97
C LEU A 120 -16.87 -8.75 14.46
N ALA A 121 -16.26 -7.58 14.24
CA ALA A 121 -16.69 -6.33 14.87
C ALA A 121 -16.95 -5.17 13.89
N GLY A 122 -16.70 -5.35 12.59
CA GLY A 122 -16.84 -4.32 11.57
C GLY A 122 -15.81 -3.18 11.68
N LYS A 123 -14.77 -3.33 12.51
CA LYS A 123 -13.76 -2.31 12.80
C LYS A 123 -12.44 -2.92 13.23
N THR A 124 -11.34 -2.19 13.05
CA THR A 124 -9.98 -2.62 13.43
C THR A 124 -9.09 -1.39 13.66
N SER A 125 -7.80 -1.59 13.97
CA SER A 125 -6.77 -0.57 14.15
C SER A 125 -6.94 0.28 15.41
N GLU A 126 -6.67 -0.32 16.55
CA GLU A 126 -6.50 0.39 17.83
C GLU A 126 -5.41 1.49 17.77
N ASP A 127 -5.53 2.47 18.67
CA ASP A 127 -4.54 3.55 18.81
C ASP A 127 -3.28 3.03 19.52
N VAL A 128 -2.22 2.85 18.75
CA VAL A 128 -0.93 2.37 19.27
C VAL A 128 -0.37 3.31 20.34
N ALA A 129 -0.41 4.62 20.11
CA ALA A 129 0.23 5.57 21.02
C ALA A 129 -0.50 5.63 22.38
N ALA A 130 -1.83 5.50 22.35
CA ALA A 130 -2.65 5.50 23.56
C ALA A 130 -2.45 4.23 24.41
N HIS A 131 -2.31 3.05 23.79
CA HIS A 131 -2.39 1.77 24.50
C HIS A 131 -1.04 1.05 24.67
N LEU A 132 0.01 1.44 23.92
CA LEU A 132 1.30 0.75 24.01
C LEU A 132 1.98 0.99 25.37
N GLY A 133 1.84 2.21 25.92
CA GLY A 133 2.42 2.55 27.22
C GLY A 133 1.75 1.84 28.41
N SER A 134 0.47 1.52 28.31
CA SER A 134 -0.29 0.78 29.32
C SER A 134 -0.18 -0.75 29.19
N GLY A 135 0.37 -1.25 28.08
CA GLY A 135 0.41 -2.68 27.76
C GLY A 135 -0.94 -3.24 27.29
N GLU A 136 -1.89 -2.37 26.98
CA GLU A 136 -3.22 -2.74 26.48
C GLU A 136 -3.22 -2.99 24.96
N PHE A 137 -2.17 -2.53 24.25
CA PHE A 137 -2.02 -2.74 22.82
C PHE A 137 -1.97 -4.24 22.46
N GLY A 138 -2.83 -4.66 21.53
CA GLY A 138 -2.90 -6.04 21.05
C GLY A 138 -3.62 -7.02 22.00
N MET A 139 -4.35 -6.53 22.99
CA MET A 139 -4.98 -7.36 24.04
C MET A 139 -6.45 -7.68 23.78
N ALA A 140 -6.95 -7.51 22.55
CA ALA A 140 -8.31 -7.88 22.17
C ALA A 140 -8.52 -9.40 22.30
N ARG A 141 -9.27 -9.80 23.34
CA ARG A 141 -9.52 -11.20 23.68
C ARG A 141 -10.20 -11.96 22.55
N GLU A 142 -11.22 -11.35 21.94
CA GLU A 142 -12.00 -11.93 20.84
C GLU A 142 -11.09 -12.32 19.67
N THR A 143 -10.19 -11.41 19.25
CA THR A 143 -9.23 -11.62 18.17
C THR A 143 -8.28 -12.78 18.48
N ALA A 144 -7.65 -12.76 19.65
CA ALA A 144 -6.67 -13.76 20.04
C ALA A 144 -7.30 -15.15 20.23
N GLU A 145 -8.42 -15.23 20.96
CA GLU A 145 -9.11 -16.49 21.18
C GLU A 145 -9.62 -17.09 19.85
N PHE A 146 -10.18 -16.27 18.96
CA PHE A 146 -10.69 -16.74 17.67
C PHE A 146 -9.57 -17.37 16.83
N ILE A 147 -8.47 -16.64 16.62
CA ILE A 147 -7.33 -17.12 15.82
C ILE A 147 -6.75 -18.40 16.44
N HIS A 148 -6.51 -18.41 17.75
CA HIS A 148 -5.94 -19.59 18.41
C HIS A 148 -6.87 -20.81 18.35
N ARG A 149 -8.18 -20.64 18.52
CA ARG A 149 -9.14 -21.75 18.37
C ARG A 149 -9.15 -22.29 16.94
N ALA A 150 -9.21 -21.42 15.94
CA ALA A 150 -9.21 -21.80 14.53
C ALA A 150 -7.93 -22.59 14.17
N VAL A 151 -6.77 -22.11 14.61
CA VAL A 151 -5.48 -22.78 14.38
C VAL A 151 -5.40 -24.12 15.11
N PHE A 152 -5.80 -24.17 16.39
CA PHE A 152 -5.77 -25.40 17.17
C PHE A 152 -6.66 -26.47 16.54
N LYS A 153 -7.90 -26.11 16.18
CA LYS A 153 -8.84 -27.02 15.53
C LYS A 153 -8.29 -27.55 14.21
N ALA A 154 -7.81 -26.66 13.34
CA ALA A 154 -7.24 -27.04 12.06
C ALA A 154 -6.03 -27.97 12.23
N TYR A 155 -5.14 -27.71 13.20
CA TYR A 155 -4.00 -28.57 13.51
C TYR A 155 -4.42 -29.96 14.02
N SER A 156 -5.49 -30.04 14.83
CA SER A 156 -5.96 -31.31 15.41
C SER A 156 -6.75 -32.18 14.42
N GLU A 157 -7.44 -31.56 13.46
CA GLU A 157 -8.41 -32.26 12.60
C GLU A 157 -7.93 -32.39 11.14
N ARG A 158 -7.04 -31.50 10.67
CA ARG A 158 -6.67 -31.36 9.26
C ARG A 158 -5.19 -30.98 9.12
N THR A 159 -4.71 -30.88 7.88
CA THR A 159 -3.36 -30.35 7.55
C THR A 159 -3.52 -29.15 6.63
N GLU A 160 -4.00 -28.04 7.18
CA GLU A 160 -4.31 -26.81 6.44
C GLU A 160 -3.38 -25.66 6.81
N GLY A 161 -3.10 -24.77 5.84
CA GLY A 161 -2.34 -23.56 6.10
C GLY A 161 -3.11 -22.56 6.96
N LEU A 162 -2.40 -21.77 7.75
CA LEU A 162 -2.95 -20.77 8.68
C LEU A 162 -4.06 -19.90 8.07
N GLY A 163 -3.81 -19.30 6.91
CA GLY A 163 -4.78 -18.41 6.26
C GLY A 163 -6.09 -19.12 5.89
N LYS A 164 -5.99 -20.37 5.40
CA LYS A 164 -7.16 -21.19 5.07
C LYS A 164 -7.95 -21.55 6.33
N ALA A 165 -7.24 -22.01 7.38
CA ALA A 165 -7.85 -22.41 8.64
C ALA A 165 -8.68 -21.27 9.28
N VAL A 166 -8.12 -20.06 9.32
CA VAL A 166 -8.80 -18.90 9.91
C VAL A 166 -9.91 -18.38 8.99
N GLY A 167 -9.68 -18.33 7.68
CA GLY A 167 -10.71 -17.90 6.72
C GLY A 167 -11.93 -18.82 6.73
N GLU A 168 -11.75 -20.14 6.76
CA GLU A 168 -12.87 -21.08 6.88
C GLU A 168 -13.58 -20.96 8.23
N ALA A 169 -12.85 -20.73 9.33
CA ALA A 169 -13.46 -20.50 10.62
C ALA A 169 -14.35 -19.25 10.63
N LEU A 170 -13.94 -18.16 9.96
CA LEU A 170 -14.72 -16.92 9.88
C LEU A 170 -16.04 -17.10 9.12
N LEU A 171 -16.10 -18.05 8.17
CA LEU A 171 -17.33 -18.36 7.43
C LEU A 171 -18.34 -19.20 8.23
N LEU A 172 -17.94 -19.74 9.39
CA LEU A 172 -18.76 -20.60 10.24
C LEU A 172 -19.35 -19.87 11.45
N GLU A 173 -18.96 -18.61 11.66
CA GLU A 173 -19.44 -17.76 12.75
C GLU A 173 -20.77 -17.07 12.40
#